data_AF-A0A9D2ITA4-F1
#
_entry.id   AF-A0A9D2ITA4-F1
#
_cell.length_a   1.000
_cell.length_b   1.000
_cell.length_c   1.000
_cell.angle_alpha   90.00
_cell.angle_beta   90.00
_cell.angle_gamma   90.00
#
_symmetry.space_group_name_H-M   'P 1'
#
loop_
_entity.id
_entity.type
_entity.pdbx_description
1 polymer ?
#
loop_
_entity_poly.entity_id
_entity_poly.type
_entity_poly.pdbx_seq_one_letter_code
_entity_poly.pdbx_strand_id
1 'polypeptide(L)' 'MLEKKRLESFEKMLAAVEKEYQDIQGKMEDLKAKGRVKSATYQQLMGRKMMFQNMLSLYDLYDLREKGRED' A
#
# COMPACT_ATOMS: atom_id res chain seq x y z
N MET A 1 -25.92 12.32 2.37
CA MET A 1 -25.86 10.96 2.99
C MET A 1 -25.07 9.96 2.15
N LEU A 2 -25.42 9.76 0.86
CA LEU A 2 -24.71 8.82 -0.02
C LEU A 2 -23.24 9.21 -0.27
N GLU A 3 -22.98 10.50 -0.48
CA GLU A 3 -21.62 11.04 -0.67
C GLU A 3 -20.72 10.78 0.54
N LYS A 4 -21.22 11.00 1.76
CA LYS A 4 -20.50 10.69 3.00
C LYS A 4 -20.17 9.20 3.12
N LYS A 5 -21.12 8.31 2.82
CA LYS A 5 -20.89 6.85 2.84
C LYS A 5 -19.86 6.42 1.78
N ARG A 6 -19.89 7.03 0.59
CA ARG A 6 -18.90 6.78 -0.48
C ARG A 6 -17.51 7.24 -0.04
N LEU A 7 -17.41 8.41 0.58
CA LEU A 7 -16.16 8.94 1.12
C LEU A 7 -15.62 8.03 2.23
N GLU A 8 -16.43 7.63 3.21
CA GLU A 8 -16.00 6.70 4.27
C GLU A 8 -15.51 5.35 3.73
N SER A 9 -16.16 4.85 2.67
CA SER A 9 -15.73 3.62 1.99
C SER A 9 -14.40 3.80 1.26
N PHE A 10 -14.18 4.97 0.68
CA PHE A 10 -12.93 5.34 0.04
C PHE A 10 -11.78 5.43 1.06
N GLU A 11 -11.98 6.16 2.17
CA GLU A 11 -10.97 6.29 3.24
C GLU A 11 -10.57 4.92 3.82
N LYS A 12 -11.55 4.03 4.05
CA LYS A 12 -11.27 2.66 4.50
C LYS A 12 -10.44 1.86 3.49
N MET A 13 -10.73 2.02 2.20
CA MET A 13 -9.99 1.35 1.14
C MET A 13 -8.57 1.90 1.04
N LEU A 14 -8.39 3.22 1.09
CA LEU A 14 -7.07 3.87 1.10
C LEU A 14 -6.22 3.37 2.27
N ALA A 15 -6.76 3.37 3.49
CA ALA A 15 -6.07 2.86 4.67
C ALA A 15 -5.68 1.38 4.54
N ALA A 16 -6.56 0.55 3.96
CA ALA A 16 -6.26 -0.87 3.73
C ALA A 16 -5.10 -1.06 2.74
N VAL A 17 -5.01 -0.20 1.71
CA VAL A 17 -3.97 -0.23 0.69
C VAL A 17 -2.62 0.17 1.27
N GLU A 18 -2.58 1.24 2.06
CA GLU A 18 -1.37 1.67 2.76
C GLU A 18 -0.88 0.59 3.73
N LYS A 19 -1.80 -0.02 4.49
CA LYS A 19 -1.49 -1.13 5.39
C LYS A 19 -0.94 -2.34 4.65
N GLU A 20 -1.59 -2.79 3.57
CA GLU A 20 -1.11 -3.92 2.77
C GLU A 20 0.26 -3.65 2.16
N TYR A 21 0.51 -2.42 1.69
CA TYR A 21 1.82 -2.01 1.20
C TYR A 21 2.89 -2.15 2.29
N GLN A 22 2.65 -1.62 3.49
CA GLN A 22 3.56 -1.73 4.64
C GLN A 22 3.78 -3.19 5.06
N ASP A 23 2.71 -3.98 5.18
CA ASP A 23 2.77 -5.39 5.58
C ASP A 23 3.59 -6.23 4.58
N ILE A 24 3.46 -5.95 3.28
CA ILE A 24 4.27 -6.60 2.24
C ILE A 24 5.75 -6.24 2.39
N GLN A 25 6.07 -4.98 2.68
CA GLN A 25 7.46 -4.56 2.88
C GLN A 25 8.09 -5.32 4.06
N GLY A 26 7.41 -5.40 5.21
CA GLY A 26 7.91 -6.16 6.36
C GLY A 26 8.13 -7.65 6.03
N LYS A 27 7.18 -8.29 5.34
CA LYS A 27 7.32 -9.70 4.91
C LYS A 27 8.50 -9.90 3.95
N MET A 28 8.74 -8.95 3.05
CA MET A 28 9.88 -9.01 2.13
C MET A 28 11.21 -8.82 2.87
N GLU A 29 11.27 -7.93 3.85
CA GLU A 29 12.45 -7.72 4.71
C GLU A 29 12.79 -8.99 5.50
N ASP A 30 11.78 -9.65 6.09
CA ASP A 30 11.97 -10.94 6.77
C ASP A 30 12.54 -12.02 5.86
N LEU A 31 12.02 -12.11 4.63
CA LEU A 31 12.53 -13.07 3.63
C LEU A 31 13.95 -12.71 3.20
N LYS A 32 14.27 -11.42 3.08
CA LYS A 32 15.62 -10.93 2.76
C LYS A 32 16.61 -11.28 3.87
N ALA A 33 16.26 -11.06 5.13
CA ALA A 33 17.06 -11.44 6.29
C ALA A 33 17.34 -12.96 6.34
N LYS A 34 16.38 -13.77 5.86
CA LYS A 34 16.52 -15.24 5.73
C LYS A 34 17.20 -15.70 4.44
N GLY A 35 17.69 -14.79 3.59
CA GLY A 35 18.34 -15.12 2.31
C GLY A 35 17.39 -15.65 1.21
N ARG A 36 16.08 -15.48 1.36
CA ARG A 36 15.04 -16.10 0.50
C ARG A 36 14.53 -15.20 -0.64
N VAL A 37 15.34 -14.26 -1.12
CA VAL A 37 14.96 -13.28 -2.15
C VAL A 37 14.62 -13.89 -3.53
N LYS A 38 15.12 -15.09 -3.82
CA LYS A 38 14.82 -15.82 -5.07
C LYS A 38 13.59 -16.74 -4.97
N SER A 39 12.93 -16.80 -3.80
CA SER A 39 11.76 -17.66 -3.62
C SER A 39 10.55 -17.17 -4.41
N ALA A 40 9.69 -18.10 -4.85
CA ALA A 40 8.43 -17.76 -5.52
C ALA A 40 7.57 -16.80 -4.67
N THR A 41 7.55 -17.00 -3.34
CA THR A 41 6.86 -16.12 -2.39
C THR A 41 7.41 -14.69 -2.45
N TYR A 42 8.73 -14.51 -2.49
CA TYR A 42 9.33 -13.17 -2.58
C TYR A 42 8.95 -12.47 -3.89
N GLN A 43 8.98 -13.20 -5.01
CA GLN A 43 8.60 -12.67 -6.33
C GLN A 43 7.12 -12.28 -6.38
N GLN A 44 6.23 -13.09 -5.81
CA GLN A 44 4.81 -12.76 -5.66
C GLN A 44 4.59 -11.51 -4.80
N LEU A 45 5.29 -11.40 -3.66
CA LEU A 45 5.23 -10.21 -2.80
C LEU A 45 5.76 -8.97 -3.52
N MET A 46 6.83 -9.09 -4.30
CA MET A 46 7.39 -8.00 -5.09
C MET A 46 6.40 -7.48 -6.14
N GLY A 47 5.72 -8.38 -6.86
CA GLY A 47 4.65 -8.00 -7.80
C GLY A 47 3.49 -7.28 -7.10
N ARG A 48 3.04 -7.80 -5.94
CA ARG A 48 2.00 -7.13 -5.14
C ARG A 48 2.46 -5.76 -4.62
N LYS A 49 3.72 -5.64 -4.18
CA LYS A 49 4.32 -4.36 -3.74
C LYS A 49 4.24 -3.33 -4.86
N MET A 50 4.63 -3.68 -6.08
CA MET A 50 4.59 -2.78 -7.23
C MET A 50 3.16 -2.34 -7.56
N MET A 51 2.19 -3.26 -7.52
CA MET A 51 0.78 -2.94 -7.75
C MET A 51 0.26 -1.90 -6.75
N PHE A 52 0.51 -2.11 -5.45
CA PHE A 52 0.08 -1.15 -4.42
C PHE A 52 0.85 0.18 -4.51
N GLN A 53 2.15 0.15 -4.82
CA GLN A 53 2.95 1.36 -5.04
C GLN A 53 2.38 2.21 -6.18
N ASN A 54 2.00 1.59 -7.30
CA ASN A 54 1.39 2.29 -8.42
C ASN A 54 0.06 2.93 -8.02
N MET A 55 -0.75 2.23 -7.23
CA MET A 55 -2.03 2.75 -6.78
C MET A 55 -1.87 3.92 -5.80
N LEU A 56 -0.93 3.81 -4.85
CA LEU A 56 -0.59 4.92 -3.94
C LEU A 56 -0.03 6.13 -4.70
N SER A 57 0.79 5.89 -5.72
CA SER A 57 1.31 6.98 -6.58
C SER A 57 0.21 7.69 -7.34
N LEU A 58 -0.83 6.97 -7.76
CA LEU A 58 -2.03 7.56 -8.38
C LEU A 58 -2.80 8.39 -7.36
N TYR A 59 -2.95 7.92 -6.12
CA TYR A 59 -3.61 8.69 -5.07
C TYR A 59 -2.84 9.96 -4.71
N ASP A 60 -1.51 9.88 -4.64
CA ASP A 60 -0.65 11.05 -4.46
C ASP A 60 -0.82 12.08 -5.58
N LEU A 61 -0.97 11.64 -6.84
CA LEU A 61 -1.16 12.52 -8.00
C LEU A 61 -2.43 13.37 -7.91
N TYR A 62 -3.45 12.89 -7.19
CA TYR A 62 -4.73 13.58 -7.00
C TYR A 62 -4.89 14.14 -5.58
N ASP A 63 -3.79 14.25 -4.81
CA ASP A 63 -3.78 14.75 -3.43
C ASP A 63 -4.78 14.01 -2.51
N LEU A 64 -5.02 12.73 -2.79
CA LEU A 64 -5.95 11.88 -2.02
C LEU A 64 -5.31 11.28 -0.77
N ARG A 65 -4.02 11.56 -0.54
CA ARG A 65 -3.27 11.12 0.63
C ARG A 65 -2.81 12.35 1.38
N GLU A 66 -3.09 12.41 2.68
CA GLU A 66 -2.54 13.48 3.52
C GLU A 66 -1.01 13.34 3.55
N LYS A 67 -0.31 14.19 2.78
CA LYS A 67 1.06 14.56 3.16
C LYS A 67 0.89 15.34 4.45
N GLY A 68 1.48 14.84 5.54
CA GLY A 68 1.30 15.37 6.89
C GLY A 68 1.14 16.89 6.87
N ARG A 69 -0.01 17.35 7.40
CA ARG A 69 -0.37 18.74 7.64
C ARG A 69 0.87 19.56 8.02
N GLU A 70 1.40 20.34 7.08
CA GLU A 70 2.16 21.54 7.39
C GLU A 70 1.11 22.62 7.63
N ASP A 71 0.78 22.84 8.91
CA ASP A 71 0.30 24.09 9.52
C ASP A 71 0.20 23.90 11.04
#